data_AF-A0A3B0JBZ4-F1
#
_entry.id   AF-A0A3B0JBZ4-F1
#
_cell.length_a   1.000
_cell.length_b   1.000
_cell.length_c   1.000
_cell.angle_alpha   90.00
_cell.angle_beta   90.00
_cell.angle_gamma   90.00
#
_symmetry.space_group_name_H-M   'P 1'
#
loop_
_entity.id
_entity.type
_entity.pdbx_description
1 polymer ?
#
loop_
_entity_poly.entity_id
_entity_poly.type
_entity_poly.pdbx_seq_one_letter_code
_entity_poly.pdbx_strand_id
1 'polypeptide(L)'
;MIKGKTADWGPQAGFICIDQNFSKLVRQLEQVQKYNALISKNIQNGEAINMPLTITCDSINELIELGCLELSRSRGDKMILVARSPTGQEYQFDAIYQSNSNNHYRIEIAGKPIYVMSEPKIHEPFVPDYDLLLVAPHISDYGTLDTVIPSERNHTKLGTANHRLLKLADDIHRALDRDEQHKLIHHGTDVNNESLELADNFPVTLFLPKAIEKYAKITVLDSVEALAEFIQTAKNEGYHVPLNERWQEIPHIRLASYEESR
;
A
#
# COMPACT_ATOMS: atom_id res chain seq x y z
N MET A 1 -7.02 -9.83 9.34
CA MET A 1 -6.07 -9.25 8.38
C MET A 1 -6.48 -9.76 7.02
N ILE A 2 -6.82 -8.85 6.11
CA ILE A 2 -7.22 -9.21 4.75
C ILE A 2 -6.03 -9.84 4.03
N LYS A 3 -6.23 -11.00 3.41
CA LYS A 3 -5.17 -11.73 2.71
C LYS A 3 -5.51 -11.77 1.23
N GLY A 4 -4.86 -10.93 0.45
CA GLY A 4 -4.96 -10.89 -1.00
C GLY A 4 -3.86 -10.01 -1.57
N LYS A 5 -3.53 -10.20 -2.84
CA LYS A 5 -2.66 -9.26 -3.55
C LYS A 5 -3.50 -8.39 -4.47
N THR A 6 -3.10 -7.13 -4.55
CA THR A 6 -3.71 -6.13 -5.41
C THR A 6 -3.38 -6.42 -6.87
N ALA A 7 -4.23 -5.94 -7.78
CA ALA A 7 -3.94 -5.91 -9.20
C ALA A 7 -3.18 -4.64 -9.58
N ASP A 8 -2.31 -4.77 -10.59
CA ASP A 8 -1.49 -3.70 -11.17
C ASP A 8 -1.73 -3.55 -12.69
N TRP A 9 -2.79 -4.18 -13.22
CA TRP A 9 -3.15 -4.17 -14.63
C TRP A 9 -4.66 -4.24 -14.82
N GLY A 10 -5.14 -3.80 -16.00
CA GLY A 10 -6.54 -3.86 -16.37
C GLY A 10 -7.45 -2.91 -15.58
N PRO A 11 -8.78 -2.99 -15.80
CA PRO A 11 -9.75 -2.15 -15.10
C PRO A 11 -9.80 -2.40 -13.58
N GLN A 12 -9.29 -3.54 -13.12
CA GLN A 12 -9.24 -3.93 -11.72
C GLN A 12 -7.99 -3.44 -10.98
N ALA A 13 -7.07 -2.74 -11.65
CA ALA A 13 -5.86 -2.22 -11.03
C ALA A 13 -6.19 -1.38 -9.78
N GLY A 14 -5.41 -1.55 -8.71
CA GLY A 14 -5.65 -0.93 -7.41
C GLY A 14 -6.57 -1.73 -6.47
N PHE A 15 -7.31 -2.74 -6.96
CA PHE A 15 -8.22 -3.54 -6.14
C PHE A 15 -7.67 -4.94 -5.81
N ILE A 16 -8.23 -5.57 -4.78
CA ILE A 16 -7.97 -6.97 -4.44
C ILE A 16 -9.04 -7.86 -5.08
N CYS A 17 -8.71 -8.52 -6.18
CA CYS A 17 -9.63 -9.42 -6.89
C CYS A 17 -9.88 -10.72 -6.11
N ILE A 18 -11.10 -11.22 -6.14
CA ILE A 18 -11.44 -12.54 -5.57
C ILE A 18 -10.69 -13.66 -6.29
N ASP A 19 -10.61 -13.58 -7.61
CA ASP A 19 -9.76 -14.45 -8.41
C ASP A 19 -8.40 -13.78 -8.65
N GLN A 20 -7.36 -14.31 -8.01
CA GLN A 20 -6.01 -13.78 -8.07
C GLN A 20 -5.32 -13.97 -9.43
N ASN A 21 -5.95 -14.66 -10.39
CA ASN A 21 -5.55 -14.60 -11.79
C ASN A 21 -5.67 -13.16 -12.37
N PHE A 22 -6.50 -12.30 -11.77
CA PHE A 22 -6.64 -10.89 -12.15
C PHE A 22 -5.75 -9.95 -11.32
N SER A 23 -4.88 -10.49 -10.45
CA SER A 23 -3.94 -9.71 -9.64
C SER A 23 -2.53 -9.64 -10.27
N LYS A 24 -1.59 -8.98 -9.58
CA LYS A 24 -0.16 -9.01 -9.92
C LYS A 24 0.46 -10.42 -9.91
N LEU A 25 -0.20 -11.38 -9.25
CA LEU A 25 0.27 -12.76 -9.12
C LEU A 25 0.00 -13.64 -10.35
N VAL A 26 -0.61 -13.13 -11.42
CA VAL A 26 -1.03 -13.93 -12.60
C VAL A 26 0.08 -14.83 -13.20
N ARG A 27 1.35 -14.50 -12.99
CA ARG A 27 2.52 -15.30 -13.43
C ARG A 27 2.88 -16.48 -12.49
N GLN A 28 2.30 -16.54 -11.29
CA GLN A 28 2.71 -17.43 -10.20
C GLN A 28 1.56 -18.34 -9.76
N LEU A 29 1.32 -19.41 -10.51
CA LEU A 29 0.14 -20.27 -10.34
C LEU A 29 -0.04 -20.81 -8.90
N GLU A 30 1.04 -21.24 -8.25
CA GLU A 30 0.98 -21.73 -6.87
C GLU A 30 0.57 -20.63 -5.88
N GLN A 31 1.08 -19.40 -6.06
CA GLN A 31 0.68 -18.27 -5.23
C GLN A 31 -0.77 -17.87 -5.50
N VAL A 32 -1.21 -17.87 -6.75
CA VAL A 32 -2.62 -17.63 -7.11
C VAL A 32 -3.53 -18.60 -6.36
N GLN A 33 -3.23 -19.91 -6.38
CA GLN A 33 -4.00 -20.91 -5.66
C GLN A 33 -4.00 -20.68 -4.15
N LYS A 34 -2.82 -20.41 -3.57
CA LYS A 34 -2.68 -20.10 -2.13
C LYS A 34 -3.52 -18.89 -1.73
N TYR A 35 -3.42 -17.78 -2.45
CA TYR A 35 -4.15 -16.56 -2.10
C TYR A 35 -5.66 -16.69 -2.36
N ASN A 36 -6.09 -17.39 -3.40
CA ASN A 36 -7.51 -17.71 -3.61
C ASN A 36 -8.09 -18.49 -2.43
N ALA A 37 -7.34 -19.45 -1.86
CA ALA A 37 -7.77 -20.18 -0.67
C ALA A 37 -7.83 -19.29 0.58
N LEU A 38 -6.87 -18.37 0.74
CA LEU A 38 -6.87 -17.40 1.85
C LEU A 38 -8.06 -16.44 1.77
N ILE A 39 -8.32 -15.88 0.58
CA ILE A 39 -9.48 -14.99 0.33
C ILE A 39 -10.79 -15.73 0.64
N SER A 40 -10.91 -16.97 0.16
CA SER A 40 -12.09 -17.80 0.43
C SER A 40 -12.32 -17.98 1.94
N LYS A 41 -11.24 -18.16 2.71
CA LYS A 41 -11.30 -18.25 4.16
C LYS A 41 -11.70 -16.92 4.82
N ASN A 42 -11.15 -15.79 4.37
CA ASN A 42 -11.57 -14.47 4.87
C ASN A 42 -13.09 -14.25 4.66
N ILE A 43 -13.62 -14.63 3.48
CA ILE A 43 -15.05 -14.52 3.19
C ILE A 43 -15.88 -15.46 4.06
N GLN A 44 -15.47 -16.73 4.21
CA GLN A 44 -16.17 -17.71 5.06
C GLN A 44 -16.21 -17.28 6.53
N ASN A 45 -15.16 -16.61 7.00
CA ASN A 45 -15.09 -16.07 8.35
C ASN A 45 -15.90 -14.78 8.53
N GLY A 46 -16.50 -14.23 7.47
CA GLY A 46 -17.19 -12.94 7.50
C GLY A 46 -16.25 -11.73 7.66
N GLU A 47 -14.96 -11.90 7.39
CA GLU A 47 -13.96 -10.83 7.44
C GLU A 47 -13.96 -9.98 6.16
N ALA A 48 -14.55 -10.50 5.08
CA ALA A 48 -14.71 -9.81 3.80
C ALA A 48 -15.96 -10.31 3.09
N ILE A 49 -16.48 -9.50 2.17
CA ILE A 49 -17.49 -9.91 1.19
C ILE A 49 -16.91 -9.80 -0.22
N ASN A 50 -17.57 -10.45 -1.19
CA ASN A 50 -17.30 -10.21 -2.61
C ASN A 50 -18.33 -9.23 -3.17
N MET A 51 -17.87 -8.28 -3.97
CA MET A 51 -18.75 -7.36 -4.69
C MET A 51 -18.31 -7.23 -6.15
N PRO A 52 -19.25 -7.06 -7.09
CA PRO A 52 -18.92 -6.71 -8.47
C PRO A 52 -18.08 -5.42 -8.50
N LEU A 53 -17.00 -5.42 -9.26
CA LEU A 53 -16.18 -4.25 -9.48
C LEU A 53 -16.99 -3.20 -10.25
N THR A 54 -17.10 -2.01 -9.66
CA THR A 54 -17.63 -0.82 -10.30
C THR A 54 -16.61 0.30 -10.20
N ILE A 55 -16.31 0.96 -11.32
CA ILE A 55 -15.39 2.10 -11.39
C ILE A 55 -16.03 3.26 -12.14
N THR A 56 -15.59 4.49 -11.87
CA THR A 56 -16.10 5.68 -12.54
C THR A 56 -15.50 5.85 -13.93
N CYS A 57 -16.10 6.72 -14.75
CA CYS A 57 -15.48 7.12 -16.01
C CYS A 57 -14.10 7.78 -15.80
N ASP A 58 -13.93 8.55 -14.72
CA ASP A 58 -12.67 9.21 -14.42
C ASP A 58 -11.56 8.19 -14.12
N SER A 59 -11.86 7.14 -13.33
CA SER A 59 -10.91 6.04 -13.10
C SER A 59 -10.57 5.28 -14.38
N ILE A 60 -11.54 5.09 -15.28
CA ILE A 60 -11.26 4.47 -16.59
C ILE A 60 -10.27 5.33 -17.39
N ASN A 61 -10.49 6.64 -17.43
CA ASN A 61 -9.61 7.57 -18.14
C ASN A 61 -8.21 7.61 -17.52
N GLU A 62 -8.11 7.64 -16.20
CA GLU A 62 -6.84 7.57 -15.47
C GLU A 62 -6.07 6.28 -15.81
N LEU A 63 -6.75 5.12 -15.80
CA LEU A 63 -6.12 3.85 -16.15
C LEU A 63 -5.66 3.80 -17.62
N ILE A 64 -6.33 4.51 -18.52
CA ILE A 64 -5.90 4.66 -19.92
C ILE A 64 -4.64 5.53 -20.00
N GLU A 65 -4.63 6.66 -19.30
CA GLU A 65 -3.47 7.57 -19.25
C GLU A 65 -2.23 6.89 -18.63
N LEU A 66 -2.43 6.04 -17.63
CA LEU A 66 -1.38 5.23 -17.01
C LEU A 66 -0.93 4.03 -17.88
N GLY A 67 -1.60 3.76 -19.00
CA GLY A 67 -1.29 2.63 -19.89
C GLY A 67 -1.67 1.26 -19.33
N CYS A 68 -2.51 1.22 -18.28
CA CYS A 68 -3.04 -0.03 -17.72
C CYS A 68 -4.20 -0.60 -18.55
N LEU A 69 -4.81 0.23 -19.40
CA LEU A 69 -6.04 -0.03 -20.12
C LEU A 69 -6.06 0.69 -21.47
N GLU A 70 -6.75 0.13 -22.46
CA GLU A 70 -7.01 0.76 -23.75
C GLU A 70 -8.51 0.75 -24.04
N LEU A 71 -9.06 1.86 -24.53
CA LEU A 71 -10.45 1.90 -25.01
C LEU A 71 -10.50 1.38 -26.46
N SER A 72 -11.09 0.21 -26.66
CA SER A 72 -11.26 -0.36 -28.00
C SER A 72 -12.48 0.23 -28.71
N ARG A 73 -13.63 0.24 -28.04
CA ARG A 73 -14.90 0.75 -28.60
C ARG A 73 -15.80 1.29 -27.49
N SER A 74 -16.62 2.27 -27.83
CA SER A 74 -17.73 2.72 -26.99
C SER A 74 -19.04 2.63 -27.78
N ARG A 75 -20.08 2.05 -27.18
CA ARG A 75 -21.40 1.90 -27.81
C ARG A 75 -22.51 2.03 -26.77
N GLY A 76 -23.14 3.20 -26.73
CA GLY A 76 -24.22 3.50 -25.77
C GLY A 76 -23.75 3.29 -24.34
N ASP A 77 -24.47 2.47 -23.59
CA ASP A 77 -24.22 2.17 -22.17
C ASP A 77 -23.06 1.17 -21.93
N LYS A 78 -22.28 0.85 -22.97
CA LYS A 78 -21.21 -0.15 -22.88
C LYS A 78 -19.91 0.35 -23.50
N MET A 79 -18.81 0.19 -22.77
CA MET A 79 -17.44 0.37 -23.27
C MET A 79 -16.74 -0.99 -23.36
N ILE A 80 -15.99 -1.21 -24.43
CA ILE A 80 -15.12 -2.36 -24.61
C ILE A 80 -13.70 -1.89 -24.32
N LEU A 81 -13.12 -2.45 -23.28
CA LEU A 81 -11.80 -2.14 -22.77
C LEU A 81 -10.86 -3.31 -23.04
N VAL A 82 -9.60 -3.01 -23.33
CA VAL A 82 -8.57 -4.01 -23.58
C VAL A 82 -7.42 -3.77 -22.62
N ALA A 83 -6.89 -4.82 -22.02
CA ALA A 83 -5.67 -4.73 -21.22
C ALA A 83 -4.77 -5.92 -21.47
N ARG A 84 -3.46 -5.68 -21.34
CA ARG A 84 -2.46 -6.74 -21.38
C ARG A 84 -2.07 -7.09 -19.95
N SER A 85 -2.20 -8.36 -19.59
CA SER A 85 -1.74 -8.83 -18.29
C SER A 85 -0.22 -8.88 -18.23
N PRO A 86 0.36 -9.02 -17.03
CA PRO A 86 1.78 -9.31 -16.88
C PRO A 86 2.24 -10.53 -17.69
N THR A 87 1.40 -11.54 -18.00
CA THR A 87 1.85 -12.67 -18.85
C THR A 87 2.02 -12.28 -20.33
N GLY A 88 1.66 -11.06 -20.71
CA GLY A 88 1.61 -10.60 -22.10
C GLY A 88 0.31 -10.97 -22.82
N GLN A 89 -0.58 -11.72 -22.15
CA GLN A 89 -1.88 -12.10 -22.69
C GLN A 89 -2.82 -10.88 -22.69
N GLU A 90 -3.55 -10.73 -23.79
CA GLU A 90 -4.56 -9.69 -23.94
C GLU A 90 -5.92 -10.18 -23.42
N TYR A 91 -6.62 -9.29 -22.72
CA TYR A 91 -7.93 -9.52 -22.16
C TYR A 91 -8.88 -8.41 -22.60
N GLN A 92 -10.08 -8.79 -22.99
CA GLN A 92 -11.16 -7.86 -23.28
C GLN A 92 -12.14 -7.82 -22.11
N PHE A 93 -12.42 -6.61 -21.64
CA PHE A 93 -13.38 -6.33 -20.58
C PHE A 93 -14.54 -5.49 -21.12
N ASP A 94 -15.68 -5.68 -20.50
CA ASP A 94 -16.89 -4.94 -20.76
C ASP A 94 -17.17 -4.02 -19.57
N ALA A 95 -17.17 -2.71 -19.79
CA ALA A 95 -17.61 -1.71 -18.82
C ALA A 95 -19.08 -1.35 -19.11
N ILE A 96 -19.99 -1.75 -18.22
CA ILE A 96 -21.44 -1.62 -18.38
C ILE A 96 -21.94 -0.52 -17.47
N TYR A 97 -22.45 0.57 -18.06
CA TYR A 97 -22.99 1.71 -17.34
C TYR A 97 -24.11 1.29 -16.39
N GLN A 98 -24.06 1.82 -15.17
CA GLN A 98 -25.04 1.56 -14.13
C GLN A 98 -25.85 2.84 -13.90
N SER A 99 -27.05 2.92 -14.49
CA SER A 99 -27.91 4.11 -14.47
C SER A 99 -28.28 4.62 -13.08
N ASN A 100 -28.18 3.76 -12.08
CA ASN A 100 -28.61 4.03 -10.71
C ASN A 100 -27.45 4.48 -9.80
N SER A 101 -26.22 4.58 -10.31
CA SER A 101 -25.03 4.81 -9.48
C SER A 101 -24.07 5.81 -10.12
N ASN A 102 -24.39 7.11 -10.01
CA ASN A 102 -23.47 8.25 -10.22
C ASN A 102 -22.31 7.99 -11.20
N ASN A 103 -22.57 7.73 -12.48
CA ASN A 103 -21.54 7.49 -13.51
C ASN A 103 -20.56 6.32 -13.27
N HIS A 104 -21.02 5.24 -12.64
CA HIS A 104 -20.23 4.02 -12.48
C HIS A 104 -20.49 3.01 -13.60
N TYR A 105 -19.45 2.25 -13.91
CA TYR A 105 -19.46 1.14 -14.86
C TYR A 105 -19.12 -0.15 -14.11
N ARG A 106 -19.99 -1.16 -14.24
CA ARG A 106 -19.69 -2.51 -13.77
C ARG A 106 -18.75 -3.18 -14.76
N ILE A 107 -17.67 -3.77 -14.26
CA ILE A 107 -16.65 -4.41 -15.07
C ILE A 107 -16.94 -5.91 -15.18
N GLU A 108 -17.00 -6.40 -16.41
CA GLU A 108 -17.23 -7.80 -16.73
C GLU A 108 -16.15 -8.35 -17.66
N ILE A 109 -15.92 -9.66 -17.57
CA ILE A 109 -15.11 -10.42 -18.50
C ILE A 109 -15.90 -11.66 -18.93
N ALA A 110 -15.98 -11.89 -20.25
CA ALA A 110 -16.77 -12.98 -20.82
C ALA A 110 -18.22 -13.06 -20.28
N GLY A 111 -18.86 -11.90 -20.09
CA GLY A 111 -20.23 -11.77 -19.58
C GLY A 111 -20.41 -12.07 -18.08
N LYS A 112 -19.32 -12.12 -17.30
CA LYS A 112 -19.35 -12.31 -15.85
C LYS A 112 -18.68 -11.14 -15.14
N PRO A 113 -19.24 -10.63 -14.04
CA PRO A 113 -18.59 -9.59 -13.25
C PRO A 113 -17.22 -10.03 -12.73
N ILE A 114 -16.27 -9.10 -12.73
CA ILE A 114 -15.09 -9.21 -11.89
C ILE A 114 -15.52 -8.91 -10.46
N TYR A 115 -15.12 -9.78 -9.53
CA TYR A 115 -15.40 -9.57 -8.12
C TYR A 115 -14.15 -9.12 -7.39
N VAL A 116 -14.31 -8.16 -6.49
CA VAL A 116 -13.27 -7.65 -5.60
C VAL A 116 -13.66 -7.89 -4.14
N MET A 117 -12.66 -7.95 -3.26
CA MET A 117 -12.87 -8.00 -1.82
C MET A 117 -13.34 -6.64 -1.31
N SER A 118 -14.36 -6.66 -0.46
CA SER A 118 -14.97 -5.45 0.11
C SER A 118 -15.21 -5.59 1.61
N GLU A 119 -15.22 -4.45 2.32
CA GLU A 119 -15.49 -4.36 3.75
C GLU A 119 -16.97 -4.68 4.02
N PRO A 120 -17.29 -5.71 4.83
CA PRO A 120 -18.66 -6.14 5.08
C PRO A 120 -19.59 -5.06 5.65
N LYS A 121 -19.06 -4.09 6.40
CA LYS A 121 -19.88 -3.08 7.08
C LYS A 121 -20.32 -1.94 6.17
N ILE A 122 -19.44 -1.50 5.29
CA ILE A 122 -19.65 -0.30 4.45
C ILE A 122 -19.91 -0.66 2.99
N HIS A 123 -19.70 -1.92 2.60
CA HIS A 123 -19.91 -2.41 1.23
C HIS A 123 -19.04 -1.68 0.20
N GLU A 124 -17.82 -1.33 0.59
CA GLU A 124 -16.84 -0.70 -0.30
C GLU A 124 -15.64 -1.62 -0.53
N PRO A 125 -15.04 -1.64 -1.74
CA PRO A 125 -13.82 -2.38 -2.00
C PRO A 125 -12.68 -1.98 -1.07
N PHE A 126 -11.88 -2.96 -0.65
CA PHE A 126 -10.62 -2.65 0.02
C PHE A 126 -9.67 -1.99 -0.97
N VAL A 127 -9.06 -0.89 -0.51
CA VAL A 127 -7.96 -0.21 -1.18
C VAL A 127 -6.65 -0.49 -0.42
N PRO A 128 -5.49 -0.38 -1.07
CA PRO A 128 -4.21 -0.58 -0.41
C PRO A 128 -3.98 0.45 0.70
N ASP A 129 -3.34 0.00 1.77
CA ASP A 129 -2.85 0.81 2.87
C ASP A 129 -1.47 1.41 2.60
N TYR A 130 -1.09 2.34 3.46
CA TYR A 130 0.23 2.89 3.60
C TYR A 130 0.97 2.19 4.73
N ASP A 131 1.80 1.24 4.32
CA ASP A 131 2.75 0.59 5.21
C ASP A 131 3.91 1.55 5.45
N LEU A 132 4.03 2.04 6.68
CA LEU A 132 5.07 3.00 7.03
C LEU A 132 6.37 2.26 7.33
N LEU A 133 7.43 2.55 6.57
CA LEU A 133 8.75 1.98 6.87
C LEU A 133 9.26 2.41 8.25
N LEU A 134 9.27 3.73 8.51
CA LEU A 134 9.76 4.34 9.74
C LEU A 134 9.16 5.73 9.96
N VAL A 135 9.25 6.21 11.20
CA VAL A 135 9.00 7.62 11.57
C VAL A 135 10.23 8.11 12.34
N ALA A 136 10.88 9.16 11.84
CA ALA A 136 12.10 9.71 12.42
C ALA A 136 11.91 11.17 12.85
N PRO A 137 11.67 11.46 14.14
CA PRO A 137 11.57 12.83 14.62
C PRO A 137 12.94 13.50 14.65
N HIS A 138 12.96 14.84 14.62
CA HIS A 138 14.15 15.59 15.00
C HIS A 138 14.44 15.38 16.49
N ILE A 139 15.72 15.35 16.88
CA ILE A 139 16.16 15.06 18.26
C ILE A 139 15.59 16.06 19.27
N SER A 140 15.33 17.31 18.86
CA SER A 140 14.67 18.32 19.69
C SER A 140 13.24 17.94 20.08
N ASP A 141 12.58 17.14 19.26
CA ASP A 141 11.18 16.75 19.42
C ASP A 141 11.06 15.33 19.98
N TYR A 142 12.18 14.61 20.08
CA TYR A 142 12.24 13.26 20.62
C TYR A 142 11.90 13.28 22.12
N GLY A 143 11.01 12.39 22.55
CA GLY A 143 10.61 12.34 23.95
C GLY A 143 9.65 11.22 24.28
N THR A 144 8.73 11.49 25.21
CA THR A 144 7.79 10.48 25.74
C THR A 144 6.87 9.89 24.67
N LEU A 145 6.58 10.64 23.60
CA LEU A 145 5.77 10.16 22.47
C LEU A 145 6.46 9.06 21.65
N ASP A 146 7.78 8.96 21.73
CA ASP A 146 8.59 8.01 20.96
C ASP A 146 8.78 6.68 21.69
N THR A 147 8.37 6.61 22.96
CA THR A 147 8.42 5.38 23.75
C THR A 147 7.33 4.42 23.29
N VAL A 148 7.72 3.17 23.02
CA VAL A 148 6.78 2.09 22.65
C VAL A 148 5.72 1.95 23.73
N ILE A 149 4.45 1.91 23.31
CA ILE A 149 3.33 1.70 24.20
C ILE A 149 3.37 0.22 24.64
N PRO A 150 3.45 -0.11 25.95
CA PRO A 150 3.62 -1.49 26.37
C PRO A 150 2.52 -2.45 25.89
N SER A 151 1.27 -1.99 25.82
CA SER A 151 0.13 -2.76 25.30
C SER A 151 0.19 -2.98 23.79
N GLU A 152 0.85 -2.07 23.07
CA GLU A 152 1.02 -2.15 21.62
C GLU A 152 2.34 -2.80 21.23
N ARG A 153 3.08 -3.42 22.15
CA ARG A 153 4.30 -4.16 21.77
C ARG A 153 3.88 -5.48 21.14
N ASN A 154 4.29 -5.72 19.89
CA ASN A 154 3.96 -6.93 19.13
C ASN A 154 2.45 -7.21 19.09
N HIS A 155 1.63 -6.15 19.04
CA HIS A 155 0.19 -6.30 19.01
C HIS A 155 -0.24 -6.96 17.70
N THR A 156 -1.14 -7.94 17.78
CA THR A 156 -1.49 -8.82 16.64
C THR A 156 -2.10 -8.10 15.44
N LYS A 157 -2.60 -6.88 15.63
CA LYS A 157 -3.16 -6.03 14.56
C LYS A 157 -2.31 -4.81 14.27
N LEU A 158 -1.84 -4.14 15.31
CA LEU A 158 -1.14 -2.86 15.20
C LEU A 158 0.39 -3.01 15.12
N GLY A 159 0.94 -4.21 15.23
CA GLY A 159 2.38 -4.40 15.34
C GLY A 159 2.92 -3.70 16.59
N THR A 160 4.14 -3.16 16.50
CA THR A 160 4.77 -2.35 17.56
C THR A 160 4.61 -0.85 17.27
N ALA A 161 3.91 -0.13 18.16
CA ALA A 161 3.59 1.28 17.97
C ALA A 161 3.98 2.18 19.17
N ASN A 162 4.18 3.47 18.89
CA ASN A 162 4.36 4.54 19.88
C ASN A 162 3.32 5.66 19.67
N HIS A 163 3.18 6.56 20.64
CA HIS A 163 2.18 7.64 20.56
C HIS A 163 2.43 8.61 19.40
N ARG A 164 3.69 8.84 19.02
CA ARG A 164 4.02 9.69 17.86
C ARG A 164 3.46 9.10 16.58
N LEU A 165 3.64 7.80 16.35
CA LEU A 165 3.14 7.11 15.17
C LEU A 165 1.62 7.21 15.09
N LEU A 166 0.92 6.91 16.19
CA LEU A 166 -0.54 6.98 16.23
C LEU A 166 -1.03 8.40 15.94
N LYS A 167 -0.41 9.42 16.56
CA LYS A 167 -0.74 10.82 16.30
C LYS A 167 -0.47 11.20 14.84
N LEU A 168 0.64 10.75 14.26
CA LEU A 168 0.98 11.03 12.86
C LEU A 168 -0.03 10.36 11.91
N ALA A 169 -0.42 9.12 12.19
CA ALA A 169 -1.46 8.43 11.42
C ALA A 169 -2.78 9.21 11.46
N ASP A 170 -3.21 9.65 12.65
CA ASP A 170 -4.42 10.47 12.81
C ASP A 170 -4.31 11.82 12.07
N ASP A 171 -3.13 12.47 12.15
CA ASP A 171 -2.86 13.73 11.44
C ASP A 171 -2.92 13.53 9.90
N ILE A 172 -2.38 12.43 9.38
CA ILE A 172 -2.44 12.06 7.95
C ILE A 172 -3.87 11.76 7.53
N HIS A 173 -4.60 10.92 8.28
CA HIS A 173 -6.00 10.58 7.97
C HIS A 173 -6.86 11.84 7.92
N ARG A 174 -6.71 12.74 8.88
CA ARG A 174 -7.41 14.03 8.90
C ARG A 174 -7.02 14.94 7.74
N ALA A 175 -5.74 15.00 7.36
CA ALA A 175 -5.29 15.81 6.23
C ALA A 175 -5.80 15.28 4.87
N LEU A 176 -6.11 13.98 4.79
CA LEU A 176 -6.65 13.30 3.61
C LEU A 176 -8.17 13.11 3.66
N ASP A 177 -8.86 13.75 4.62
CA ASP A 177 -10.31 13.65 4.84
C ASP A 177 -10.79 12.19 4.97
N ARG A 178 -10.02 11.37 5.69
CA ARG A 178 -10.34 9.97 5.97
C ARG A 178 -11.04 9.85 7.32
N ASP A 179 -12.19 9.19 7.31
CA ASP A 179 -12.91 8.82 8.52
C ASP A 179 -12.40 7.48 9.10
N GLU A 180 -13.05 7.01 10.16
CA GLU A 180 -12.73 5.74 10.83
C GLU A 180 -12.85 4.49 9.95
N GLN A 181 -13.64 4.56 8.88
CA GLN A 181 -13.90 3.45 7.96
C GLN A 181 -12.92 3.45 6.77
N HIS A 182 -12.29 4.60 6.48
CA HIS A 182 -11.40 4.82 5.34
C HIS A 182 -9.95 5.13 5.74
N LYS A 183 -9.53 4.69 6.94
CA LYS A 183 -8.13 4.81 7.38
C LYS A 183 -7.18 4.15 6.37
N LEU A 184 -6.03 4.77 6.15
CA LEU A 184 -5.00 4.27 5.23
C LEU A 184 -3.78 3.70 5.95
N ILE A 185 -3.66 3.87 7.27
CA ILE A 185 -2.54 3.35 8.06
C ILE A 185 -3.16 2.48 9.13
N HIS A 186 -2.88 1.18 9.09
CA HIS A 186 -3.53 0.21 9.96
C HIS A 186 -2.58 -0.46 10.96
N HIS A 187 -1.27 -0.24 10.84
CA HIS A 187 -0.29 -0.84 11.73
C HIS A 187 0.94 0.02 11.98
N GLY A 188 1.78 -0.50 12.88
CA GLY A 188 3.09 -0.03 13.29
C GLY A 188 4.07 0.06 12.13
N THR A 189 5.19 0.73 12.34
CA THR A 189 6.21 0.84 11.29
C THR A 189 6.98 -0.47 11.08
N ASP A 190 7.40 -0.75 9.86
CA ASP A 190 8.12 -1.98 9.49
C ASP A 190 9.50 -2.09 10.15
N VAL A 191 10.15 -0.96 10.48
CA VAL A 191 11.37 -0.95 11.29
C VAL A 191 11.20 -1.60 12.68
N ASN A 192 9.97 -1.67 13.19
CA ASN A 192 9.65 -2.33 14.46
C ASN A 192 9.03 -3.73 14.26
N ASN A 193 8.95 -4.22 13.02
CA ASN A 193 8.45 -5.55 12.71
C ASN A 193 9.63 -6.51 12.51
N GLU A 194 9.79 -7.43 13.45
CA GLU A 194 10.88 -8.40 13.45
C GLU A 194 10.82 -9.44 12.31
N SER A 195 9.69 -9.53 11.60
CA SER A 195 9.46 -10.55 10.56
C SER A 195 9.64 -10.05 9.13
N LEU A 196 9.95 -8.77 8.93
CA LEU A 196 10.07 -8.17 7.60
C LEU A 196 11.51 -8.09 7.12
N GLU A 197 11.73 -8.52 5.88
CA GLU A 197 12.98 -8.35 5.17
C GLU A 197 13.05 -6.92 4.60
N LEU A 198 14.18 -6.25 4.81
CA LEU A 198 14.35 -4.86 4.39
C LEU A 198 14.17 -4.69 2.86
N ALA A 199 14.62 -5.68 2.08
CA ALA A 199 14.54 -5.66 0.62
C ALA A 199 13.10 -5.54 0.06
N ASP A 200 12.09 -6.01 0.80
CA ASP A 200 10.69 -5.97 0.37
C ASP A 200 10.08 -4.55 0.40
N ASN A 201 10.78 -3.61 1.03
CA ASN A 201 10.31 -2.23 1.21
C ASN A 201 10.72 -1.28 0.08
N PHE A 202 11.44 -1.79 -0.94
CA PHE A 202 11.93 -0.97 -2.03
C PHE A 202 11.05 -1.08 -3.28
N PRO A 203 10.84 0.04 -3.99
CA PRO A 203 11.33 1.38 -3.67
C PRO A 203 10.59 2.01 -2.47
N VAL A 204 11.30 2.77 -1.63
CA VAL A 204 10.72 3.51 -0.50
C VAL A 204 10.60 4.99 -0.82
N THR A 205 9.45 5.58 -0.48
CA THR A 205 9.24 7.03 -0.60
C THR A 205 9.43 7.71 0.75
N LEU A 206 10.28 8.72 0.79
CA LEU A 206 10.55 9.56 1.95
C LEU A 206 9.81 10.89 1.85
N PHE A 207 9.15 11.29 2.94
CA PHE A 207 8.54 12.60 3.10
C PHE A 207 9.30 13.38 4.18
N LEU A 208 10.08 14.38 3.77
CA LEU A 208 10.96 15.16 4.63
C LEU A 208 10.35 16.53 4.95
N PRO A 209 10.50 17.06 6.18
CA PRO A 209 9.99 18.38 6.55
C PRO A 209 10.72 19.52 5.82
N LYS A 210 11.99 19.31 5.48
CA LYS A 210 12.86 20.18 4.68
C LYS A 210 13.70 19.32 3.75
N ALA A 211 14.28 19.91 2.71
CA ALA A 211 15.34 19.24 1.97
C ALA A 211 16.52 18.98 2.91
N ILE A 212 17.17 17.83 2.75
CA ILE A 212 18.32 17.41 3.56
C ILE A 212 19.44 17.06 2.59
N GLU A 213 20.49 17.88 2.57
CA GLU A 213 21.59 17.79 1.59
C GLU A 213 21.08 17.65 0.13
N LYS A 214 21.35 16.51 -0.52
CA LYS A 214 20.94 16.20 -1.89
C LYS A 214 19.49 15.69 -2.01
N TYR A 215 18.82 15.40 -0.90
CA TYR A 215 17.49 14.79 -0.87
C TYR A 215 16.41 15.87 -0.82
N ALA A 216 15.50 15.83 -1.79
CA ALA A 216 14.35 16.73 -1.85
C ALA A 216 13.30 16.36 -0.78
N LYS A 217 12.31 17.23 -0.58
CA LYS A 217 11.23 16.98 0.40
C LYS A 217 10.45 15.69 0.14
N ILE A 218 10.32 15.29 -1.13
CA ILE A 218 9.77 14.01 -1.52
C ILE A 218 10.84 13.33 -2.36
N THR A 219 11.34 12.19 -1.90
CA THR A 219 12.42 11.45 -2.54
C THR A 219 12.08 9.97 -2.54
N VAL A 220 12.38 9.30 -3.64
CA VAL A 220 12.28 7.84 -3.75
C VAL A 220 13.69 7.26 -3.66
N LEU A 221 13.85 6.21 -2.86
CA LEU A 221 15.08 5.44 -2.76
C LEU A 221 14.82 4.02 -3.24
N ASP A 222 15.65 3.53 -4.16
CA ASP A 222 15.44 2.25 -4.84
C ASP A 222 16.30 1.10 -4.27
N SER A 223 17.15 1.38 -3.27
CA SER A 223 18.05 0.36 -2.73
C SER A 223 18.38 0.57 -1.24
N VAL A 224 18.82 -0.53 -0.62
CA VAL A 224 19.29 -0.56 0.78
C VAL A 224 20.45 0.40 0.99
N GLU A 225 21.39 0.48 0.04
CA GLU A 225 22.55 1.37 0.11
C GLU A 225 22.13 2.84 0.12
N ALA A 226 21.15 3.20 -0.74
CA ALA A 226 20.62 4.56 -0.79
C ALA A 226 19.90 4.93 0.52
N LEU A 227 19.17 3.98 1.12
CA LEU A 227 18.56 4.16 2.43
C LEU A 227 19.61 4.32 3.53
N ALA A 228 20.65 3.48 3.54
CA ALA A 228 21.72 3.58 4.53
C ALA A 228 22.46 4.92 4.46
N GLU A 229 22.77 5.41 3.26
CA GLU A 229 23.35 6.74 3.04
C GLU A 229 22.42 7.84 3.58
N PHE A 230 21.13 7.80 3.23
CA PHE A 230 20.15 8.76 3.72
C PHE A 230 20.05 8.75 5.25
N ILE A 231 20.01 7.57 5.87
CA ILE A 231 19.92 7.46 7.34
C ILE A 231 21.13 8.13 8.00
N GLN A 232 22.34 7.94 7.47
CA GLN A 232 23.53 8.61 7.99
C GLN A 232 23.41 10.14 7.86
N THR A 233 23.02 10.64 6.69
CA THR A 233 22.78 12.08 6.44
C THR A 233 21.72 12.64 7.40
N ALA A 234 20.59 11.97 7.56
CA ALA A 234 19.52 12.40 8.46
C ALA A 234 19.97 12.45 9.93
N LYS A 235 20.74 11.45 10.39
CA LYS A 235 21.33 11.45 11.73
C LYS A 235 22.30 12.61 11.94
N ASN A 236 23.13 12.93 10.95
CA ASN A 236 24.04 14.08 11.00
C ASN A 236 23.28 15.42 11.09
N GLU A 237 22.08 15.48 10.51
CA GLU A 237 21.16 16.63 10.57
C GLU A 237 20.24 16.63 11.80
N GLY A 238 20.54 15.79 12.80
CA GLY A 238 19.85 15.80 14.08
C GLY A 238 18.56 15.00 14.12
N TYR A 239 18.30 14.10 13.17
CA TYR A 239 17.13 13.22 13.23
C TYR A 239 17.42 11.93 13.99
N HIS A 240 16.50 11.54 14.87
CA HIS A 240 16.51 10.23 15.50
C HIS A 240 15.87 9.21 14.56
N VAL A 241 16.70 8.47 13.82
CA VAL A 241 16.23 7.43 12.92
C VAL A 241 16.30 6.06 13.60
N PRO A 242 15.16 5.37 13.83
CA PRO A 242 15.15 4.03 14.39
C PRO A 242 15.82 3.05 13.41
N LEU A 243 16.44 2.00 13.96
CA LEU A 243 17.02 0.90 13.19
C LEU A 243 16.44 -0.41 13.70
N ASN A 244 16.07 -1.29 12.78
CA ASN A 244 15.68 -2.65 13.13
C ASN A 244 16.95 -3.46 13.45
N GLU A 245 16.99 -4.14 14.59
CA GLU A 245 18.16 -4.93 15.03
C GLU A 245 18.50 -6.08 14.06
N ARG A 246 17.55 -6.50 13.22
CA ARG A 246 17.73 -7.60 12.24
C ARG A 246 18.17 -7.14 10.86
N TRP A 247 18.16 -5.85 10.55
CA TRP A 247 18.61 -5.33 9.24
C TRP A 247 20.14 -5.25 9.20
N GLN A 248 20.77 -6.41 9.02
CA GLN A 248 22.24 -6.53 8.96
C GLN A 248 22.84 -5.85 7.73
N GLU A 249 22.02 -5.59 6.69
CA GLU A 249 22.43 -4.97 5.44
C GLU A 249 22.66 -3.45 5.57
N ILE A 250 22.11 -2.83 6.61
CA ILE A 250 22.45 -1.45 6.94
C ILE A 250 23.76 -1.51 7.76
N PRO A 251 24.91 -1.08 7.21
CA PRO A 251 26.18 -1.13 7.92
C PRO A 251 26.09 -0.34 9.23
N HIS A 252 26.98 -0.56 10.19
CA HIS A 252 26.99 0.14 11.48
C HIS A 252 26.97 1.69 11.32
N ILE A 253 25.78 2.28 11.17
CA ILE A 253 25.56 3.73 11.06
C ILE A 253 25.82 4.31 12.45
N ARG A 254 26.99 4.95 12.61
CA ARG A 254 27.41 5.63 13.83
C ARG A 254 27.19 7.14 13.67
N LEU A 255 26.70 7.79 14.71
CA LEU A 255 26.67 9.26 14.77
C LEU A 255 28.11 9.79 14.67
N ALA A 256 28.34 10.79 13.81
CA ALA A 256 29.67 11.42 13.66
C ALA A 256 30.18 12.05 14.98
N SER A 257 29.27 12.42 15.89
CA SER A 257 29.58 13.00 17.20
C SER A 257 30.25 12.04 18.20
N TYR A 258 30.58 10.81 17.80
CA TYR A 258 31.28 9.83 18.64
C TYR A 258 32.80 9.80 18.40
N GLU A 259 33.32 10.54 17.40
CA GLU A 259 34.77 10.60 17.14
C GLU A 259 35.50 11.68 17.95
N GLU A 260 34.81 12.66 18.54
CA GLU A 260 35.45 13.73 19.33
C GLU A 260 35.63 13.40 20.83
N SER A 261 35.31 12.18 21.26
CA SER A 261 35.43 11.77 22.68
C SER A 261 36.26 10.51 22.89
N ARG A 262 37.41 10.39 22.21
CA ARG A 262 38.47 9.43 22.53
C ARG A 262 39.83 10.08 22.65
#